data_AF-A0A075I3K8-F1
#
_entry.id   AF-A0A075I3K8-F1
#
_cell.length_a   1.000
_cell.length_b   1.000
_cell.length_c   1.000
_cell.angle_alpha   90.00
_cell.angle_beta   90.00
_cell.angle_gamma   90.00
#
_symmetry.space_group_name_H-M   'P 1'
#
loop_
_entity.id
_entity.type
_entity.pdbx_description
1 polymer ?
#
loop_
_entity_poly.entity_id
_entity_poly.type
_entity_poly.pdbx_seq_one_letter_code
_entity_poly.pdbx_strand_id
1 'polypeptide(L)'
;MADIDATKNVYLFTHGRQDLIEKSTNALVANGFSKDKIIMALPSKAGDVGDYMAMLWMPPNPDHIKIQKITKVEPAEAEGMIGVWKGVSKDDLFEIKI
;
A
#
# COMPACT_ATOMS: atom_id res chain seq x y z
N MET A 1 4.02 -2.65 -19.22
CA MET A 1 3.91 -1.65 -18.14
C MET A 1 2.53 -1.80 -17.56
N ALA A 2 2.41 -2.00 -16.25
CA ALA A 2 1.08 -2.01 -15.64
C ALA A 2 0.48 -0.61 -15.78
N ASP A 3 -0.77 -0.51 -16.22
CA ASP A 3 -1.53 0.75 -16.25
C ASP A 3 -1.80 1.19 -14.81
N ILE A 4 -0.82 1.84 -14.18
CA ILE A 4 -0.94 2.42 -12.86
C ILE A 4 -1.59 3.79 -13.01
N ASP A 5 -2.73 3.96 -12.34
CA ASP A 5 -3.43 5.22 -12.28
C ASP A 5 -2.77 6.14 -11.24
N ALA A 6 -1.90 7.04 -11.69
CA ALA A 6 -1.22 8.02 -10.85
C ALA A 6 -2.16 9.04 -10.17
N THR A 7 -3.46 9.05 -10.49
CA THR A 7 -4.45 9.88 -9.81
C THR A 7 -4.94 9.28 -8.49
N LYS A 8 -4.77 7.96 -8.32
CA LYS A 8 -5.22 7.18 -7.17
C LYS A 8 -4.23 7.23 -6.02
N ASN A 9 -4.74 7.05 -4.80
CA ASN A 9 -3.90 7.06 -3.61
C ASN A 9 -3.20 5.71 -3.46
N VAL A 10 -2.01 5.75 -2.86
CA VAL A 10 -1.20 4.57 -2.54
C VAL A 10 -0.96 4.53 -1.05
N TYR A 11 -1.50 3.51 -0.39
CA TYR A 11 -1.35 3.35 1.06
C TYR A 11 -0.12 2.51 1.37
N LEU A 12 0.94 3.14 1.89
CA LEU A 12 2.20 2.51 2.22
C LEU A 12 2.17 1.91 3.64
N PHE A 13 2.35 0.59 3.72
CA PHE A 13 2.47 -0.17 4.97
C PHE A 13 3.93 -0.50 5.22
N THR A 14 4.52 0.12 6.24
CA THR A 14 5.94 -0.09 6.59
C THR A 14 6.20 -1.04 7.73
N HIS A 15 5.17 -1.54 8.42
CA HIS A 15 5.32 -2.44 9.57
C HIS A 15 6.32 -1.94 10.63
N GLY A 16 6.45 -0.62 10.79
CA GLY A 16 7.40 0.02 11.72
C GLY A 16 8.80 0.28 11.15
N ARG A 17 9.09 -0.11 9.91
CA ARG A 17 10.36 0.17 9.20
C ARG A 17 10.39 1.59 8.64
N GLN A 18 10.55 2.56 9.54
CA GLN A 18 10.67 3.97 9.15
C GLN A 18 11.89 4.23 8.24
N ASP A 19 12.95 3.44 8.41
CA ASP A 19 14.15 3.46 7.57
C ASP A 19 13.87 3.14 6.09
N LEU A 20 12.79 2.40 5.80
CA LEU A 20 12.41 2.02 4.45
C LEU A 20 11.37 2.94 3.81
N ILE A 21 10.84 3.94 4.54
CA ILE A 21 9.83 4.87 4.00
C ILE A 21 10.36 5.60 2.77
N GLU A 22 11.57 6.17 2.86
CA GLU A 22 12.15 6.94 1.76
C GLU A 22 12.47 6.06 0.54
N LYS A 23 13.11 4.91 0.77
CA LYS A 23 13.38 3.92 -0.29
C LYS A 23 12.10 3.47 -0.98
N SER A 24 11.06 3.18 -0.19
CA SER A 24 9.79 2.71 -0.71
C SER A 24 9.08 3.78 -1.53
N THR A 25 9.11 5.02 -1.03
CA THR A 25 8.55 6.17 -1.75
C THR A 25 9.26 6.37 -3.09
N ASN A 26 10.59 6.31 -3.12
CA ASN A 26 11.36 6.43 -4.35
C ASN A 26 11.07 5.28 -5.33
N ALA A 27 10.95 4.05 -4.83
CA ALA A 27 10.63 2.89 -5.65
C ALA A 27 9.22 2.97 -6.26
N LEU A 28 8.24 3.43 -5.48
CA LEU A 28 6.88 3.71 -5.97
C LEU A 28 6.89 4.80 -7.05
N VAL A 29 7.58 5.91 -6.82
CA VAL A 29 7.68 7.01 -7.80
C VAL A 29 8.36 6.55 -9.09
N ALA A 30 9.42 5.75 -8.99
CA ALA A 30 10.10 5.16 -10.15
C ALA A 30 9.21 4.22 -10.96
N ASN A 31 8.18 3.64 -10.34
CA ASN A 31 7.18 2.80 -11.01
C ASN A 31 6.01 3.60 -11.61
N GLY A 32 5.97 4.92 -11.44
CA GLY A 32 4.93 5.78 -12.00
C GLY A 32 3.87 6.24 -11.01
N PHE A 33 3.99 5.91 -9.71
CA PHE A 33 3.14 6.50 -8.69
C PHE A 33 3.51 7.96 -8.41
N SER A 34 2.53 8.79 -8.09
CA SER A 34 2.81 10.17 -7.71
C SER A 34 3.19 10.25 -6.23
N LYS A 35 4.27 10.98 -5.91
CA LYS A 35 4.74 11.15 -4.52
C LYS A 35 3.66 11.77 -3.63
N ASP A 36 2.88 12.70 -4.17
CA ASP A 36 1.78 13.37 -3.47
C ASP A 36 0.59 12.45 -3.15
N LYS A 37 0.53 11.29 -3.80
CA LYS A 37 -0.50 10.27 -3.61
C LYS A 37 -0.08 9.15 -2.68
N ILE A 38 1.18 9.12 -2.26
CA ILE A 38 1.70 8.12 -1.33
C ILE A 38 1.33 8.56 0.10
N ILE A 39 0.41 7.82 0.71
CA ILE A 39 -0.14 8.09 2.03
C ILE A 39 0.29 6.95 2.95
N MET A 40 0.68 7.26 4.19
CA MET A 40 0.94 6.21 5.19
C MET A 40 -0.37 5.49 5.53
N ALA A 41 -0.37 4.17 5.45
CA ALA A 41 -1.54 3.39 5.79
C ALA A 41 -1.85 3.48 7.30
N LEU A 42 -3.11 3.72 7.64
CA LEU A 42 -3.57 3.82 9.02
C LEU A 42 -4.58 2.71 9.33
N PRO A 43 -4.51 2.04 10.49
CA PRO A 43 -5.46 0.97 10.85
C PRO A 43 -6.89 1.51 11.08
N SER A 44 -7.04 2.82 11.30
CA SER A 44 -8.33 3.50 11.48
C SER A 44 -8.98 3.96 10.18
N LYS A 45 -8.23 4.01 9.06
CA LYS A 45 -8.72 4.53 7.78
C LYS A 45 -8.25 3.67 6.61
N ALA A 46 -9.19 2.95 6.01
CA ALA A 46 -8.99 2.23 4.77
C ALA A 46 -8.97 3.19 3.58
N GLY A 47 -8.40 2.73 2.47
CA GLY A 47 -8.51 3.38 1.18
C GLY A 47 -9.86 3.16 0.50
N ASP A 48 -10.00 3.73 -0.68
CA ASP A 48 -11.19 3.60 -1.52
C ASP A 48 -11.01 2.53 -2.61
N VAL A 49 -12.12 2.06 -3.18
CA VAL A 49 -12.08 1.14 -4.32
C VAL A 49 -11.35 1.79 -5.50
N GLY A 50 -10.34 1.08 -6.01
CA GLY A 50 -9.46 1.55 -7.07
C GLY A 50 -8.17 2.21 -6.59
N ASP A 51 -8.03 2.50 -5.29
CA ASP A 51 -6.75 2.88 -4.70
C ASP A 51 -5.79 1.69 -4.62
N TYR A 52 -4.52 1.98 -4.36
CA TYR A 52 -3.45 0.98 -4.30
C TYR A 52 -2.93 0.84 -2.87
N MET A 53 -2.48 -0.37 -2.53
CA MET A 53 -1.81 -0.69 -1.29
C MET A 53 -0.39 -1.11 -1.61
N ALA A 54 0.58 -0.48 -0.94
CA ALA A 54 1.99 -0.77 -1.04
C ALA A 54 2.45 -1.38 0.29
N MET A 55 2.53 -2.71 0.35
CA MET A 55 2.93 -3.42 1.57
C MET A 55 4.38 -3.87 1.50
N LEU A 56 5.21 -3.44 2.45
CA LEU A 56 6.57 -3.94 2.59
C LEU A 56 6.54 -5.42 2.98
N TRP A 57 7.02 -6.28 2.08
CA TRP A 57 6.98 -7.74 2.19
C TRP A 57 8.36 -8.33 2.42
N MET A 58 8.37 -9.50 3.08
CA MET A 58 9.48 -10.19 3.77
C MET A 58 9.87 -9.68 5.18
N PRO A 59 8.94 -9.54 6.15
CA PRO A 59 9.34 -9.34 7.56
C PRO A 59 10.20 -10.52 8.05
N PRO A 60 11.34 -10.30 8.73
CA PRO A 60 11.79 -9.07 9.40
C PRO A 60 12.62 -8.09 8.54
N ASN A 61 13.06 -8.50 7.34
CA ASN A 61 13.88 -7.71 6.43
C ASN A 61 13.15 -7.50 5.10
N PRO A 62 12.25 -6.50 5.01
CA PRO A 62 11.53 -6.29 3.77
C PRO A 62 12.50 -5.93 2.66
N ASP A 63 12.47 -6.68 1.57
CA ASP A 63 13.33 -6.48 0.39
C ASP A 63 12.52 -6.08 -0.86
N HIS A 64 11.19 -6.17 -0.79
CA HIS A 64 10.28 -5.71 -1.83
C HIS A 64 8.97 -5.17 -1.25
N ILE A 65 8.23 -4.46 -2.09
CA ILE A 65 6.91 -3.88 -1.83
C ILE A 65 5.91 -4.62 -2.70
N LYS A 66 4.91 -5.23 -2.08
CA LYS A 66 3.78 -5.81 -2.78
C LYS A 66 2.76 -4.72 -3.11
N ILE A 67 2.46 -4.54 -4.39
CA ILE A 67 1.44 -3.62 -4.88
C ILE A 67 0.15 -4.39 -5.09
N GLN A 68 -0.89 -3.96 -4.39
CA GLN A 68 -2.22 -4.56 -4.48
C GLN A 68 -3.24 -3.46 -4.80
N LYS A 69 -4.23 -3.75 -5.65
CA LYS A 69 -5.31 -2.81 -5.95
C LYS A 69 -6.51 -3.13 -5.10
N ILE A 70 -7.09 -2.12 -4.46
CA ILE A 70 -8.32 -2.28 -3.71
C ILE A 70 -9.48 -2.50 -4.69
N THR A 71 -10.12 -3.66 -4.62
CA THR A 71 -11.25 -4.01 -5.49
C THR A 71 -12.59 -3.94 -4.77
N LYS A 72 -12.59 -4.01 -3.43
CA LYS A 72 -13.78 -3.85 -2.61
C LYS A 72 -13.42 -3.29 -1.24
N VAL A 73 -14.24 -2.38 -0.72
CA VAL A 73 -14.11 -1.85 0.65
C VAL A 73 -15.44 -2.06 1.34
N GLU A 74 -15.44 -2.92 2.35
CA GLU A 74 -16.60 -3.15 3.20
C GLU A 74 -16.38 -2.49 4.57
N PRO A 75 -17.41 -1.84 5.14
CA PRO A 75 -17.32 -1.29 6.49
C PRO A 75 -17.14 -2.46 7.47
N ALA A 76 -15.94 -2.56 8.04
CA ALA A 76 -15.59 -3.52 9.07
C ALA A 76 -15.16 -2.77 10.33
N GLU A 77 -15.52 -3.31 11.49
CA GLU A 77 -15.03 -2.79 12.76
C GLU A 77 -13.50 -2.91 12.81
N ALA A 78 -12.83 -1.86 13.26
CA ALA A 78 -11.38 -1.83 13.34
C ALA A 78 -10.93 -2.81 14.44
N GLU A 79 -10.35 -3.94 14.05
CA GLU A 79 -9.97 -4.99 14.98
C GLU A 79 -8.46 -5.31 14.86
N GLY A 80 -7.75 -5.25 15.99
CA GLY A 80 -6.31 -5.53 16.06
C GLY A 80 -5.43 -4.58 15.24
N MET A 81 -4.28 -5.08 14.78
CA MET A 81 -3.32 -4.30 13.97
C MET A 81 -3.78 -4.07 12.53
N ILE A 82 -4.69 -4.89 12.02
CA ILE A 82 -5.21 -4.78 10.65
C ILE A 82 -6.30 -3.70 10.59
N GLY A 83 -7.06 -3.50 11.67
CA GLY A 83 -8.07 -2.45 11.75
C GLY A 83 -9.13 -2.58 10.66
N VAL A 84 -9.55 -1.46 10.07
CA VAL A 84 -10.60 -1.43 9.03
C VAL A 84 -10.19 -2.12 7.71
N TRP A 85 -8.90 -2.42 7.53
CA TRP A 85 -8.39 -3.10 6.34
C TRP A 85 -8.81 -4.56 6.23
N LYS A 86 -9.38 -5.14 7.29
CA LYS A 86 -9.97 -6.49 7.29
C LYS A 86 -11.15 -6.58 6.33
N GLY A 87 -11.90 -5.50 6.15
CA GLY A 87 -13.02 -5.40 5.19
C GLY A 87 -12.58 -5.04 3.76
N VAL A 88 -11.27 -4.89 3.51
CA VAL A 88 -10.76 -4.45 2.20
C VAL A 88 -10.30 -5.66 1.39
N SER A 89 -11.00 -5.92 0.29
CA SER A 89 -10.57 -6.88 -0.73
C SER A 89 -9.58 -6.20 -1.67
N LYS A 90 -8.50 -6.92 -1.97
CA LYS A 90 -7.38 -6.41 -2.76
C LYS A 90 -6.87 -7.49 -3.68
N ASP A 91 -6.53 -7.08 -4.89
CA ASP A 91 -5.96 -7.94 -5.93
C ASP A 91 -4.48 -7.64 -6.08
N ASP A 92 -3.66 -8.70 -6.08
CA ASP A 92 -2.22 -8.59 -6.30
C ASP A 92 -1.95 -8.14 -7.74
N LEU A 93 -1.18 -7.06 -7.88
CA LEU A 93 -0.79 -6.55 -9.20
C LEU A 93 0.64 -6.97 -9.56
N PHE A 94 1.61 -6.51 -8.79
CA PHE A 94 3.04 -6.76 -8.99
C PHE A 94 3.83 -6.38 -7.75
N GLU A 95 5.12 -6.68 -7.76
CA GLU A 95 6.04 -6.41 -6.66
C GLU A 95 7.16 -5.47 -7.13
N ILE A 96 7.54 -4.53 -6.27
CA ILE A 96 8.62 -3.56 -6.52
C ILE A 96 9.77 -3.85 -5.58
N LYS A 97 10.98 -4.02 -6.11
CA LYS A 97 12.18 -4.21 -5.28
C LYS A 97 12.66 -2.88 -4.68
N ILE A 98 13.11 -2.88 -3.43
CA ILE A 98 13.62 -1.70 -2.68
C ILE A 98 15.10 -1.82 -2.27
#